data_AF-A0A2H6NFD2-F1
#
_entry.id   AF-A0A2H6NFD2-F1
#
_cell.length_a   1.000
_cell.length_b   1.000
_cell.length_c   1.000
_cell.angle_alpha   90.00
_cell.angle_beta   90.00
_cell.angle_gamma   90.00
#
_symmetry.space_group_name_H-M   'P 1'
#
loop_
_entity.id
_entity.type
_entity.pdbx_description
1 polymer ?
#
loop_
_entity_poly.entity_id
_entity_poly.type
_entity_poly.pdbx_seq_one_letter_code
_entity_poly.pdbx_strand_id
1 'polypeptide(L)'
;MEAKGQDSGLSNICSKSPEKERLLEKGLHCNPLRLERDALLVGIISTFLHVHPFGASIEYICSYLQRLDSKICATEVENLMTRLQHTFKQEMNGVGASLEKRWKFCGFEGLKTIT
;
A
#
# COMPACT_ATOMS: atom_id res chain seq x y z
N MET A 1 -44.60 -9.58 48.00
CA MET A 1 -44.10 -10.19 46.76
C MET A 1 -43.78 -9.05 45.81
N GLU A 2 -42.53 -8.62 45.79
CA GLU A 2 -42.03 -7.60 44.87
C GLU A 2 -41.68 -8.25 43.53
N ALA A 3 -42.17 -7.67 42.44
CA ALA A 3 -41.79 -8.03 41.08
C ALA A 3 -41.06 -6.86 40.42
N LYS A 4 -39.98 -7.21 39.74
CA LYS A 4 -38.89 -6.39 39.24
C LYS A 4 -39.00 -6.23 37.72
N GLY A 5 -38.84 -5.01 37.22
CA GLY A 5 -38.06 -4.74 36.00
C GLY A 5 -38.80 -4.37 34.69
N GLN A 6 -38.00 -3.70 33.84
CA GLN A 6 -38.13 -3.36 32.41
C GLN A 6 -38.57 -1.92 32.12
N ASP A 7 -37.61 -0.99 32.04
CA ASP A 7 -36.65 -0.70 30.95
C ASP A 7 -37.29 0.15 29.84
N SER A 8 -36.85 1.40 29.86
CA SER A 8 -37.19 2.51 29.00
C SER A 8 -36.10 2.69 27.95
N GLY A 9 -36.45 2.86 26.67
CA GLY A 9 -35.47 3.45 25.75
C GLY A 9 -35.67 3.14 24.27
N LEU A 10 -36.56 3.91 23.65
CA LEU A 10 -36.36 4.60 22.37
C LEU A 10 -35.63 3.86 21.23
N SER A 11 -36.45 3.53 20.23
CA SER A 11 -36.18 3.54 18.79
C SER A 11 -34.86 4.17 18.34
N ASN A 12 -34.12 3.44 17.49
CA ASN A 12 -33.47 4.03 16.31
C ASN A 12 -33.27 2.96 15.24
N ILE A 13 -34.13 3.02 14.22
CA ILE A 13 -33.87 2.50 12.89
C ILE A 13 -32.71 3.35 12.35
N CYS A 14 -31.53 2.75 12.20
CA CYS A 14 -30.42 3.38 11.48
C CYS A 14 -30.14 2.57 10.22
N SER A 15 -30.56 3.17 9.11
CA SER A 15 -30.37 2.76 7.74
C SER A 15 -28.97 2.20 7.48
N LYS A 16 -28.89 1.01 6.87
CA LYS A 16 -27.66 0.57 6.20
C LYS A 16 -27.40 1.54 5.05
N SER A 17 -26.48 2.48 5.25
CA SER A 17 -25.99 3.34 4.18
C SER A 17 -25.14 2.51 3.21
N PRO A 18 -25.41 2.53 1.89
CA PRO A 18 -24.61 1.81 0.89
C PRO A 18 -23.33 2.59 0.49
N GLU A 19 -22.72 3.33 1.42
CA GLU A 19 -21.62 4.25 1.11
C GLU A 19 -20.24 3.57 1.09
N LYS A 20 -20.11 2.32 1.56
CA LYS A 20 -18.84 1.59 1.57
C LYS A 20 -18.56 0.78 0.29
N GLU A 21 -19.49 0.74 -0.66
CA GLU A 21 -19.31 0.01 -1.93
C GLU A 21 -18.80 0.93 -3.07
N ARG A 22 -18.83 2.24 -2.89
CA ARG A 22 -18.45 3.22 -3.93
C ARG A 22 -16.95 3.43 -4.15
N LEU A 23 -16.09 2.90 -3.29
CA LEU A 23 -14.62 3.00 -3.43
C LEU A 23 -14.02 1.87 -4.28
N LEU A 24 -14.70 0.73 -4.36
CA LEU A 24 -14.28 -0.41 -5.19
C LEU A 24 -14.66 -0.24 -6.67
N GLU A 25 -15.73 0.51 -6.95
CA GLU A 25 -16.29 0.69 -8.30
C GLU A 25 -15.44 1.55 -9.24
N LYS A 26 -14.45 2.31 -8.73
CA LYS A 26 -13.51 3.05 -9.59
C LYS A 26 -12.49 2.17 -10.31
N GLY A 27 -12.46 0.85 -10.02
CA GLY A 27 -11.53 -0.12 -10.61
C GLY A 27 -11.87 -0.61 -12.02
N LEU A 28 -13.09 -0.37 -12.52
CA LEU A 28 -13.58 -0.97 -13.79
C LEU A 28 -12.97 -0.36 -15.07
N HIS A 29 -12.13 0.67 -14.96
CA HIS A 29 -11.42 1.28 -16.09
C HIS A 29 -9.91 0.98 -16.11
N CYS A 30 -9.46 -0.04 -15.39
CA CYS A 30 -8.07 -0.44 -15.39
C CYS A 30 -7.85 -1.51 -16.47
N ASN A 31 -7.06 -1.18 -17.49
CA ASN A 31 -6.69 -2.10 -18.57
C ASN A 31 -6.05 -3.37 -17.96
N PRO A 32 -6.56 -4.58 -18.22
CA PRO A 32 -6.05 -5.81 -17.60
C PRO A 32 -4.55 -6.01 -17.74
N LEU A 33 -3.98 -5.63 -18.90
CA LEU A 33 -2.54 -5.72 -19.15
C LEU A 33 -1.73 -4.77 -18.26
N ARG A 34 -2.31 -3.62 -17.92
CA ARG A 34 -1.70 -2.67 -16.98
C ARG A 34 -1.70 -3.21 -15.56
N LEU A 35 -2.77 -3.88 -15.11
CA LEU A 35 -2.78 -4.54 -13.79
C LEU A 35 -1.73 -5.65 -13.72
N GLU A 36 -1.60 -6.45 -14.77
CA GLU A 36 -0.61 -7.52 -14.83
C GLU A 36 0.81 -6.96 -14.76
N ARG A 37 1.11 -5.91 -15.54
CA ARG A 37 2.39 -5.18 -15.45
C ARG A 37 2.65 -4.64 -14.05
N ASP A 38 1.67 -3.96 -13.44
CA ASP A 38 1.80 -3.43 -12.08
C ASP A 38 2.07 -4.56 -11.08
N ALA A 39 1.37 -5.70 -11.19
CA ALA A 39 1.56 -6.85 -10.31
C ALA A 39 2.97 -7.46 -10.43
N LEU A 40 3.48 -7.59 -11.66
CA LEU A 40 4.85 -8.06 -11.91
C LEU A 40 5.88 -7.10 -11.30
N LEU A 41 5.71 -5.79 -11.51
CA LEU A 41 6.59 -4.77 -10.92
C LEU A 41 6.56 -4.84 -9.39
N VAL A 42 5.38 -4.95 -8.78
CA VAL A 42 5.24 -5.11 -7.32
C VAL A 42 6.01 -6.34 -6.83
N GLY A 43 5.88 -7.48 -7.51
CA GLY A 43 6.58 -8.71 -7.13
C GLY A 43 8.12 -8.57 -7.19
N ILE A 44 8.62 -7.99 -8.28
CA ILE A 44 10.07 -7.78 -8.47
C ILE A 44 10.62 -6.76 -7.47
N ILE A 45 9.94 -5.61 -7.29
CA ILE A 45 10.35 -4.57 -6.35
C ILE A 45 10.30 -5.11 -4.90
N SER A 46 9.29 -5.89 -4.55
CA SER A 46 9.19 -6.52 -3.22
C SER A 46 10.39 -7.43 -2.97
N THR A 47 10.72 -8.30 -3.93
CA THR A 47 11.88 -9.21 -3.82
C THR A 47 13.19 -8.44 -3.70
N PHE A 48 13.36 -7.42 -4.54
CA PHE A 48 14.54 -6.55 -4.52
C PHE A 48 14.69 -5.86 -3.15
N LEU A 49 13.65 -5.17 -2.67
CA LEU A 49 13.72 -4.46 -1.40
C LEU A 49 13.83 -5.39 -0.19
N HIS A 50 13.30 -6.61 -0.29
CA HIS A 50 13.40 -7.60 0.78
C HIS A 50 14.86 -7.97 1.10
N VAL A 51 15.73 -8.03 0.09
CA VAL A 51 17.17 -8.29 0.28
C VAL A 51 17.99 -7.02 0.57
N HIS A 52 17.34 -5.85 0.64
CA HIS A 52 17.98 -4.57 0.95
C HIS A 52 17.54 -4.06 2.34
N PRO A 53 18.22 -4.48 3.44
CA PRO A 53 17.79 -4.15 4.81
C PRO A 53 17.76 -2.64 5.12
N PHE A 54 18.57 -1.85 4.42
CA PHE A 54 18.60 -0.39 4.55
C PHE A 54 17.68 0.33 3.56
N GLY A 55 17.00 -0.39 2.67
CA GLY A 55 16.22 0.16 1.58
C GLY A 55 17.08 0.67 0.43
N ALA A 56 16.42 1.23 -0.58
CA ALA A 56 17.05 1.69 -1.82
C ALA A 56 16.46 3.01 -2.30
N SER A 57 17.26 3.83 -2.99
CA SER A 57 16.73 5.02 -3.65
C SER A 57 15.89 4.62 -4.87
N ILE A 58 15.02 5.52 -5.33
CA ILE A 58 14.19 5.27 -6.51
C ILE A 58 15.03 5.05 -7.77
N GLU A 59 16.15 5.79 -7.89
CA GLU A 59 17.09 5.67 -9.01
C GLU A 59 17.74 4.29 -9.03
N TYR A 60 18.07 3.73 -7.86
CA TYR A 60 18.67 2.41 -7.79
C TYR A 60 17.67 1.31 -8.17
N ILE A 61 16.43 1.40 -7.66
CA ILE A 61 15.35 0.49 -8.02
C ILE A 61 15.07 0.56 -9.53
N CYS A 62 14.94 1.77 -10.07
CA CYS A 62 14.71 1.99 -11.49
C CYS A 62 15.85 1.42 -12.35
N SER A 63 17.10 1.65 -11.96
CA SER A 63 18.27 1.10 -12.68
C SER A 63 18.27 -0.43 -12.66
N TYR A 64 17.81 -1.06 -11.56
CA TYR A 64 17.63 -2.51 -11.52
C TYR A 64 16.57 -2.98 -12.51
N LEU A 65 15.38 -2.34 -12.51
CA LEU A 65 14.26 -2.71 -13.38
C LEU A 65 14.56 -2.48 -14.86
N GLN A 66 15.34 -1.45 -15.19
CA GLN A 66 15.76 -1.16 -16.57
C GLN A 66 16.65 -2.24 -17.19
N ARG A 67 17.26 -3.11 -16.39
CA ARG A 67 17.94 -4.32 -16.90
C ARG A 67 16.96 -5.39 -17.40
N LEU A 68 15.70 -5.33 -17.00
CA LEU A 68 14.63 -6.24 -17.42
C LEU A 68 13.78 -5.61 -18.53
N ASP A 69 13.44 -4.33 -18.41
CA ASP A 69 12.75 -3.54 -19.43
C ASP A 69 13.26 -2.09 -19.39
N SER A 70 14.01 -1.70 -20.43
CA SER A 70 14.62 -0.38 -20.53
C SER A 70 13.60 0.77 -20.66
N LYS A 71 12.32 0.47 -20.91
CA LYS A 71 11.25 1.48 -21.00
C LYS A 71 10.73 1.90 -19.63
N ILE A 72 11.07 1.19 -18.56
CA ILE A 72 10.66 1.55 -17.20
C ILE A 72 11.35 2.85 -16.79
N CYS A 73 10.57 3.79 -16.24
CA CYS A 73 11.07 5.07 -15.75
C CYS A 73 10.84 5.24 -14.25
N ALA A 74 11.69 6.05 -13.61
CA ALA A 74 11.65 6.26 -12.16
C ALA A 74 10.30 6.80 -11.69
N THR A 75 9.69 7.70 -12.45
CA THR A 75 8.38 8.30 -12.13
C THR A 75 7.26 7.25 -12.10
N GLU A 76 7.23 6.30 -13.03
CA GLU A 76 6.24 5.21 -13.05
C GLU A 76 6.38 4.34 -11.79
N VAL A 77 7.62 3.98 -11.46
CA VAL A 77 7.94 3.15 -10.29
C VAL A 77 7.58 3.88 -9.00
N GLU A 78 7.95 5.15 -8.87
CA GLU A 78 7.65 5.96 -7.68
C GLU A 78 6.14 6.11 -7.47
N ASN A 79 5.39 6.37 -8.55
CA ASN A 79 3.93 6.47 -8.50
C ASN A 79 3.28 5.15 -8.06
N LEU A 80 3.78 4.02 -8.56
CA LEU A 80 3.29 2.69 -8.16
C LEU A 80 3.54 2.43 -6.67
N MET A 81 4.76 2.68 -6.20
CA MET A 81 5.13 2.44 -4.81
C MET A 81 4.39 3.38 -3.85
N THR A 82 4.21 4.65 -4.24
CA THR A 82 3.47 5.66 -3.46
C THR A 82 2.00 5.30 -3.29
N ARG A 83 1.39 4.62 -4.28
CA ARG A 83 0.01 4.11 -4.20
C ARG A 83 -0.13 2.92 -3.26
N LEU A 84 0.95 2.19 -3.00
CA LEU A 84 0.95 0.92 -2.27
C LEU A 84 1.68 1.06 -0.92
N GLN A 85 1.29 2.03 -0.11
CA GLN A 85 1.98 2.41 1.13
C GLN A 85 2.00 1.31 2.20
N HIS A 86 1.08 0.35 2.12
CA HIS A 86 1.05 -0.83 3.00
C HIS A 86 2.03 -1.92 2.55
N THR A 87 2.60 -1.81 1.35
CA THR A 87 3.60 -2.73 0.79
C THR A 87 4.99 -2.09 0.78
N PHE A 88 5.05 -0.80 0.42
CA PHE A 88 6.29 -0.03 0.31
C PHE A 88 6.20 1.25 1.13
N LYS A 89 7.24 1.51 1.91
CA LYS A 89 7.36 2.70 2.74
C LYS A 89 8.54 3.53 2.28
N GLN A 90 8.34 4.83 2.11
CA GLN A 90 9.43 5.78 1.91
C GLN A 90 9.88 6.30 3.27
N GLU A 91 11.18 6.22 3.54
CA GLU A 91 11.82 6.70 4.74
C GLU A 91 12.87 7.74 4.36
N MET A 92 13.03 8.75 5.23
CA MET A 92 14.08 9.75 5.12
C MET A 92 15.15 9.44 6.16
N ASN A 93 16.38 9.20 5.70
CA ASN A 93 17.52 8.94 6.59
C ASN A 93 18.52 10.10 6.50
N GLY A 94 19.26 10.36 7.58
CA GLY A 94 20.28 11.41 7.64
C GLY A 94 19.75 12.78 8.05
N VAL A 95 20.62 13.79 8.00
CA VAL A 95 20.33 15.18 8.41
C VAL A 95 20.99 16.15 7.43
N GLY A 96 20.31 17.26 7.11
CA GLY A 96 20.86 18.33 6.28
C GLY A 96 21.28 17.84 4.89
N ALA A 97 22.55 18.03 4.53
CA ALA A 97 23.08 17.65 3.23
C ALA A 97 23.19 16.13 2.99
N SER A 98 23.05 15.31 4.04
CA SER A 98 23.07 13.84 3.94
C SER A 98 21.68 13.21 3.98
N LEU A 99 20.63 14.02 3.84
CA LEU A 99 19.24 13.56 3.85
C LEU A 99 18.94 12.76 2.56
N GLU A 100 18.60 11.49 2.72
CA GLU A 100 18.33 10.58 1.62
C GLU A 100 16.94 9.97 1.71
N LYS A 101 16.26 9.84 0.56
CA LYS A 101 14.99 9.13 0.45
C LYS A 101 15.25 7.68 0.08
N ARG A 102 14.81 6.75 0.92
CA ARG A 102 14.91 5.32 0.67
C ARG A 102 13.56 4.64 0.78
N TRP A 103 13.30 3.73 -0.14
CA TRP A 103 12.15 2.85 -0.10
C TRP A 103 12.49 1.54 0.60
N LYS A 104 11.56 1.04 1.42
CA LYS A 104 11.62 -0.25 2.09
C LYS A 104 10.36 -1.06 1.83
N PHE A 105 10.50 -2.38 1.89
CA PHE A 105 9.37 -3.30 1.85
C PHE A 105 8.83 -3.53 3.27
N CYS A 106 7.55 -3.27 3.48
CA CYS A 106 6.85 -3.41 4.76
C CYS A 106 5.59 -4.31 4.69
N GLY A 107 5.39 -5.03 3.57
CA GLY A 107 4.15 -5.78 3.30
C GLY A 107 3.75 -6.84 4.33
N PHE A 108 4.67 -7.27 5.20
CA PHE A 108 4.38 -8.24 6.27
C PHE A 108 4.29 -7.61 7.67
N GLU A 109 4.54 -6.31 7.82
CA GLU A 109 4.51 -5.66 9.15
C GLU A 109 3.12 -5.70 9.78
N GLY A 110 2.05 -5.57 8.97
CA GLY A 110 0.66 -5.67 9.44
C GLY A 110 0.15 -7.10 9.70
N LEU A 111 0.90 -8.13 9.31
CA LEU A 111 0.53 -9.53 9.60
C LEU A 111 1.04 -9.99 10.98
N LYS A 112 2.04 -9.29 11.54
CA LYS A 112 2.67 -9.62 12.82
C LYS A 112 1.79 -9.32 14.04
N THR A 113 0.68 -8.62 13.86
CA THR A 113 -0.25 -8.24 14.93
C THR A 113 -1.41 -9.22 15.11
N ILE A 114 -1.51 -10.26 14.28
CA ILE A 114 -2.59 -11.26 14.31
C ILE A 114 -2.13 -12.59 14.94
N THR A 115 -0.85 -12.72 15.29
CA THR A 115 -0.29 -13.88 16.02
C THR A 115 0.02 -13.48 17.45
#